data_AF-A0A8K0KJC5-F1
#
_entry.id   AF-A0A8K0KJC5-F1
#
_cell.length_a   1.000
_cell.length_b   1.000
_cell.length_c   1.000
_cell.angle_alpha   90.00
_cell.angle_beta   90.00
_cell.angle_gamma   90.00
#
_symmetry.space_group_name_H-M   'P 1'
#
loop_
_entity.id
_entity.type
_entity.pdbx_description
1 polymer ?
#
loop_
_entity_poly.entity_id
_entity_poly.type
_entity_poly.pdbx_seq_one_letter_code
_entity_poly.pdbx_strand_id
1 'polypeptide(L)'
;MVRTYNRKTDRQKWDINAMELAVEAVSSSKMGFLKAFKQFNIPKSSIERYVKKAKNNPDYKVDKSDGKYKNVFTPEQEELVSYLKTM
;
A
#
# COMPACT_ATOMS: atom_id res chain seq x y z
N MET A 1 5.02 -20.90 20.97
CA MET A 1 3.64 -20.45 20.63
C MET A 1 3.74 -19.07 19.99
N VAL A 2 3.30 -18.89 18.74
CA VAL A 2 3.41 -17.59 18.06
C VAL A 2 2.50 -16.60 18.78
N ARG A 3 3.09 -15.58 19.41
CA ARG A 3 2.35 -14.49 20.05
C ARG A 3 1.58 -13.76 18.95
N THR A 4 0.25 -13.80 18.99
CA THR A 4 -0.61 -13.00 18.10
C THR A 4 -0.19 -11.53 18.22
N TYR A 5 0.51 -11.02 17.21
CA TYR A 5 1.08 -9.68 17.25
C TYR A 5 -0.05 -8.66 17.04
N ASN A 6 -0.35 -7.87 18.07
CA ASN A 6 -1.22 -6.72 17.92
C ASN A 6 -0.39 -5.49 17.53
N ARG A 7 -0.71 -4.88 16.39
CA ARG A 7 0.07 -3.76 15.84
C ARG A 7 -0.11 -2.53 16.73
N LYS A 8 1.00 -1.89 17.13
CA LYS A 8 0.98 -0.70 18.02
C LYS A 8 0.60 0.61 17.30
N THR A 9 0.54 0.63 15.98
CA THR A 9 0.38 1.88 15.20
C THR A 9 -0.68 1.72 14.11
N ASP A 10 -1.44 2.79 13.89
CA ASP A 10 -2.43 2.90 12.81
C ASP A 10 -1.84 3.41 11.48
N ARG A 11 -0.50 3.37 11.33
CA ARG A 11 0.15 3.73 10.06
C ARG A 11 -0.32 2.77 8.95
N GLN A 12 -0.63 3.32 7.77
CA GLN A 12 -1.20 2.59 6.62
C GLN A 12 -2.62 2.02 6.84
N LYS A 13 -3.36 2.50 7.83
CA LYS A 13 -4.76 2.07 8.08
C LYS A 13 -5.79 2.66 7.09
N TRP A 14 -5.35 3.44 6.12
CA TRP A 14 -6.22 3.94 5.04
C TRP A 14 -6.68 2.82 4.12
N ASP A 15 -7.83 3.00 3.47
CA ASP A 15 -8.36 2.04 2.50
C ASP A 15 -7.68 2.16 1.12
N ILE A 16 -7.46 1.04 0.44
CA ILE A 16 -6.74 0.99 -0.84
C ILE A 16 -7.57 1.68 -1.92
N ASN A 17 -8.86 1.36 -2.01
CA ASN A 17 -9.76 1.95 -3.00
C ASN A 17 -9.86 3.46 -2.80
N ALA A 18 -9.95 3.92 -1.55
CA ALA A 18 -9.94 5.35 -1.23
C ALA A 18 -8.66 6.07 -1.69
N MET A 19 -7.50 5.40 -1.60
CA MET A 19 -6.22 5.95 -2.06
C MET A 19 -6.16 6.03 -3.58
N GLU A 20 -6.63 5.01 -4.30
CA GLU A 20 -6.71 5.02 -5.76
C GLU A 20 -7.59 6.17 -6.26
N LEU A 21 -8.78 6.32 -5.69
CA LEU A 21 -9.70 7.42 -6.00
C LEU A 21 -9.08 8.79 -5.69
N ALA A 22 -8.34 8.91 -4.57
CA ALA A 22 -7.66 10.16 -4.22
C ALA A 22 -6.55 10.51 -5.23
N VAL A 23 -5.76 9.52 -5.67
CA VAL A 23 -4.69 9.69 -6.66
C VAL A 23 -5.26 10.06 -8.02
N GLU A 24 -6.36 9.45 -8.44
CA GLU A 24 -7.04 9.76 -9.69
C GLU A 24 -7.64 11.17 -9.67
N ALA A 25 -8.32 11.54 -8.59
CA ALA A 25 -8.93 12.87 -8.42
C ALA A 25 -7.89 13.99 -8.43
N VAL A 26 -6.70 13.75 -7.86
CA VAL A 26 -5.60 14.73 -7.86
C VAL A 26 -4.88 14.74 -9.21
N SER A 27 -4.64 13.58 -9.82
CA SER A 27 -3.98 13.48 -11.14
C SER A 27 -4.82 14.14 -12.24
N SER A 28 -6.14 13.96 -12.20
CA SER A 28 -7.11 14.62 -13.09
C SER A 28 -7.35 16.10 -12.78
N SER A 29 -6.62 16.68 -11.82
CA SER A 29 -6.75 18.07 -11.36
C SER A 29 -8.15 18.47 -10.88
N LYS A 30 -9.03 17.50 -10.57
CA LYS A 30 -10.37 17.73 -10.00
C LYS A 30 -10.32 18.18 -8.54
N MET A 31 -9.27 17.78 -7.80
CA MET A 31 -9.08 18.14 -6.39
C MET A 31 -7.62 18.46 -6.08
N GLY A 32 -7.40 19.44 -5.19
CA GLY A 32 -6.10 19.68 -4.56
C GLY A 32 -5.84 18.73 -3.38
N PHE A 33 -4.58 18.56 -3.00
CA PHE A 33 -4.16 17.62 -1.94
C PHE A 33 -4.88 17.81 -0.60
N LEU A 34 -5.17 19.06 -0.20
CA LEU A 34 -5.88 19.37 1.05
C LEU A 34 -7.34 18.87 1.01
N LYS A 35 -7.98 18.99 -0.15
CA LYS A 35 -9.37 18.55 -0.36
C LYS A 35 -9.44 17.03 -0.37
N ALA A 36 -8.50 16.38 -1.05
CA ALA A 36 -8.39 14.93 -1.07
C ALA A 36 -8.11 14.34 0.34
N PHE A 37 -7.25 14.99 1.13
CA PHE A 37 -7.03 14.62 2.54
C PHE A 37 -8.33 14.60 3.35
N LYS A 38 -9.13 15.67 3.26
CA LYS A 38 -10.41 15.77 4.00
C LYS A 38 -11.46 14.77 3.50
N GLN A 39 -11.52 14.52 2.20
CA GLN A 39 -12.53 13.65 1.60
C GLN A 39 -12.25 12.17 1.85
N PHE A 40 -11.01 11.74 1.64
CA PHE A 40 -10.62 10.33 1.68
C PHE A 40 -10.00 9.91 3.00
N ASN A 41 -9.75 10.86 3.92
CA ASN A 41 -9.09 10.66 5.20
C ASN A 41 -7.68 10.02 5.07
N ILE A 42 -6.95 10.42 4.03
CA ILE A 42 -5.62 9.91 3.70
C ILE A 42 -4.60 11.02 3.89
N PRO A 43 -3.49 10.79 4.63
CA PRO A 43 -2.45 11.79 4.83
C PRO A 43 -1.96 12.41 3.52
N LYS A 44 -1.86 13.75 3.50
CA LYS A 44 -1.40 14.53 2.33
C LYS A 44 -0.07 14.00 1.75
N SER A 45 0.90 13.72 2.62
CA SER A 45 2.21 13.19 2.22
C SER A 45 2.13 11.82 1.55
N SER A 46 1.14 11.00 1.91
CA SER A 46 0.89 9.73 1.23
C SER A 46 0.35 10.00 -0.17
N ILE A 47 -0.70 10.82 -0.31
CA ILE A 47 -1.27 11.16 -1.61
C ILE A 47 -0.20 11.73 -2.56
N GLU A 48 0.62 12.68 -2.10
CA GLU A 48 1.72 13.26 -2.88
C GLU A 48 2.71 12.19 -3.36
N ARG A 49 3.09 11.25 -2.48
CA ARG A 49 3.99 10.15 -2.81
C ARG A 49 3.39 9.22 -3.86
N TYR A 50 2.12 8.81 -3.71
CA TYR A 50 1.45 7.91 -4.66
C TYR A 50 1.20 8.59 -6.01
N VAL A 51 0.83 9.87 -6.05
CA VAL A 51 0.72 10.66 -7.29
C VAL A 51 2.07 10.75 -8.01
N LYS A 52 3.18 10.99 -7.28
CA LYS A 52 4.52 11.02 -7.89
C LYS A 52 4.92 9.67 -8.46
N LYS A 53 4.59 8.56 -7.78
CA LYS A 53 4.84 7.20 -8.29
C LYS A 53 4.02 6.92 -9.56
N ALA A 54 2.73 7.27 -9.57
CA ALA A 54 1.86 7.12 -10.73
C ALA A 54 2.32 7.96 -11.94
N LYS A 55 2.87 9.16 -11.70
CA LYS A 55 3.46 9.97 -12.77
C LYS A 55 4.71 9.34 -13.39
N ASN A 56 5.54 8.69 -12.58
CA ASN A 56 6.77 8.07 -13.05
C ASN A 56 6.53 6.68 -13.67
N ASN A 57 5.45 6.00 -13.29
CA ASN A 57 5.08 4.69 -13.80
C ASN A 57 3.54 4.62 -14.00
N PRO A 58 3.05 4.60 -15.25
CA PRO A 58 1.62 4.61 -15.54
C PRO A 58 0.90 3.32 -15.14
N ASP A 59 1.60 2.20 -14.99
CA ASP A 59 1.03 0.91 -14.52
C ASP A 59 1.15 0.74 -12.99
N TYR A 60 1.38 1.83 -12.26
CA TYR A 60 1.58 1.75 -10.82
C TYR A 60 0.26 1.50 -10.08
N LYS A 61 0.20 0.35 -9.39
CA LYS A 61 -0.90 -0.01 -8.48
C LYS A 61 -0.64 0.43 -7.05
N VAL A 62 -1.71 0.78 -6.33
CA VAL A 62 -1.64 1.21 -4.95
C VAL A 62 -1.49 0.00 -4.03
N ASP A 63 -0.25 -0.29 -3.66
CA ASP A 63 0.04 -1.38 -2.72
C ASP A 63 0.41 -0.87 -1.32
N LYS A 64 0.07 -1.68 -0.30
CA LYS A 64 0.48 -1.49 1.10
C LYS A 64 1.77 -2.23 1.48
N SER A 65 2.49 -2.75 0.49
CA SER A 65 3.74 -3.52 0.66
C SER A 65 4.96 -2.69 1.09
N ASP A 66 4.80 -1.37 1.22
CA ASP A 66 5.86 -0.47 1.68
C ASP A 66 6.16 -0.72 3.18
N GLY A 67 7.19 -1.53 3.44
CA GLY A 67 7.68 -1.86 4.77
C GLY A 67 9.06 -2.52 4.75
N LYS A 68 9.69 -2.66 5.93
CA LYS A 68 10.99 -3.34 6.09
C LYS A 68 10.90 -4.83 5.74
N TYR A 69 9.79 -5.45 6.10
CA TYR A 69 9.54 -6.85 5.84
C TYR A 69 8.96 -7.00 4.43
N LYS A 70 9.67 -7.75 3.59
CA LYS A 70 9.25 -8.09 2.24
C LYS A 70 9.30 -9.61 2.11
N ASN A 71 8.43 -10.17 1.28
CA ASN A 71 8.55 -11.59 0.99
C ASN A 71 9.82 -11.82 0.17
N VAL A 72 10.67 -12.72 0.65
CA VAL A 72 11.96 -13.02 0.01
C VAL A 72 11.77 -14.09 -1.07
N PHE A 73 10.87 -15.03 -0.81
CA PHE A 73 10.55 -16.10 -1.74
C PHE A 73 9.43 -15.69 -2.69
N THR A 74 9.52 -16.17 -3.93
CA THR A 74 8.37 -16.12 -4.84
C THR A 74 7.27 -17.06 -4.34
N PRO A 75 6.01 -16.88 -4.80
CA PRO A 75 4.92 -17.79 -4.45
C PRO A 75 5.26 -19.26 -4.75
N GLU A 76 5.91 -19.52 -5.90
CA GLU A 76 6.38 -20.84 -6.30
C GLU A 76 7.44 -21.42 -5.34
N GLN A 77 8.35 -20.58 -4.83
CA GLN A 77 9.39 -21.00 -3.89
C GLN A 77 8.82 -21.30 -2.49
N GLU A 78 7.73 -20.66 -2.08
CA GLU A 78 7.05 -20.98 -0.82
C GLU A 78 6.45 -22.39 -0.83
N GLU A 79 5.99 -22.89 -1.98
CA GLU A 79 5.51 -24.27 -2.11
C GLU A 79 6.62 -25.28 -1.81
N LEU A 80 7.86 -25.02 -2.25
CA LEU A 80 9.01 -25.88 -1.95
C LEU A 80 9.34 -25.95 -0.45
N VAL A 81 9.12 -24.84 0.29
CA VAL A 81 9.32 -24.80 1.74
C VAL A 81 8.31 -25.71 2.45
N SER A 82 7.07 -25.79 1.94
CA SER A 82 6.05 -26.68 2.49
C SER A 82 6.43 -28.16 2.32
N TYR A 83 6.97 -28.52 1.16
CA TYR A 83 7.48 -29.87 0.86
C TYR A 83 8.62 -30.29 1.79
N LEU A 84 9.58 -29.39 2.05
CA LEU A 84 10.72 -29.66 2.96
C LEU A 84 10.30 -29.85 4.42
N LYS A 85 9.14 -29.36 4.85
CA LYS A 85 8.64 -29.52 6.23
C LYS A 85 7.90 -30.84 6.44
N THR A 86 7.45 -31.49 5.37
CA THR A 86 6.72 -32.76 5.41
C THR A 86 7.61 -33.99 5.29
N MET A 87 8.86 -33.81 4.83
CA MET A 87 9.94 -34.81 4.97
C MET A 87 10.50 -34.81 6.39
#